data_AF-A0A9Q9DU49-F1
#
_entry.id   AF-A0A9Q9DU49-F1
#
_cell.length_a   1.000
_cell.length_b   1.000
_cell.length_c   1.000
_cell.angle_alpha   90.00
_cell.angle_beta   90.00
_cell.angle_gamma   90.00
#
_symmetry.space_group_name_H-M   'P 1'
#
loop_
_entity.id
_entity.type
_entity.pdbx_description
1 polymer ?
#
loop_
_entity_poly.entity_id
_entity_poly.type
_entity_poly.pdbx_seq_one_letter_code
_entity_poly.pdbx_strand_id
1 'polypeptide(L)'
;MTSNDKTVCAVCGNPASNKCAGCRSDTSSIYYCGKVCQVRDWPKHKKACHDAQNLHLEKALKRIAEIVKQACYHFRKATWSTPTMNADIGECFLKLHNKRFMEKTSFFVDFPRHLAPTKEIERAILFATGCREPLTWMHELFAALFKGLDVEIEEISVGLGNIHRAVIFDSSPDPPEMNWPNCFHDILRVKSTKTRKQWVIDITGEQYGISGALWVWVDYEKAHMAKGVARHPFGWNRALASVGEKAPGNLGLWLKIGCMASDHVNAAIKTWISHHELSLAKLITLDEEGYKESKDSLLKTVNDAIRSFITANRFDTEFQAAKDYELTNPGKGDRAVSEAFQAFANKFLEDSYTVPN
;
A
#
# COMPACT_ATOMS: atom_id res chain seq x y z
N MET A 1 -1.39 -45.03 11.65
CA MET A 1 -1.41 -44.99 13.13
C MET A 1 -1.67 -43.55 13.54
N THR A 2 -2.92 -43.18 13.81
CA THR A 2 -3.29 -41.83 14.25
C THR A 2 -3.19 -41.77 15.76
N SER A 3 -2.20 -41.03 16.29
CA SER A 3 -2.14 -40.68 17.71
C SER A 3 -3.44 -39.98 18.08
N ASN A 4 -4.28 -40.65 18.87
CA ASN A 4 -5.49 -40.10 19.42
C ASN A 4 -5.11 -39.30 20.68
N ASP A 5 -4.37 -38.20 20.49
CA ASP A 5 -4.09 -37.25 21.56
C ASP A 5 -5.41 -36.64 22.00
N LYS A 6 -5.98 -37.23 23.06
CA LYS A 6 -7.22 -36.74 23.66
C LYS A 6 -6.97 -35.31 24.14
N THR A 7 -7.57 -34.36 23.44
CA THR A 7 -7.53 -32.96 23.82
C THR A 7 -8.31 -32.78 25.13
N VAL A 8 -7.63 -32.35 26.19
CA VAL A 8 -8.18 -32.18 27.55
C VAL A 8 -8.55 -30.72 27.82
N CYS A 9 -9.54 -30.51 28.68
CA CYS A 9 -9.93 -29.18 29.11
C CYS A 9 -8.83 -28.54 29.94
N ALA A 10 -8.40 -27.34 29.58
CA ALA A 10 -7.35 -26.59 30.28
C ALA A 10 -7.64 -26.26 31.76
N VAL A 11 -8.89 -26.46 32.22
CA VAL A 11 -9.30 -26.09 33.58
C VAL A 11 -9.70 -27.26 34.45
N CYS A 12 -10.34 -28.29 33.90
CA CYS A 12 -10.79 -29.45 34.68
C CYS A 12 -10.21 -30.80 34.24
N GLY A 13 -9.42 -30.85 33.16
CA GLY A 13 -8.81 -32.08 32.66
C GLY A 13 -9.76 -33.04 31.92
N ASN A 14 -11.07 -32.81 31.95
CA ASN A 14 -12.04 -33.63 31.21
C ASN A 14 -11.82 -33.57 29.69
N PRO A 15 -12.24 -34.60 28.92
CA PRO A 15 -12.22 -34.55 27.46
C PRO A 15 -12.89 -33.27 26.93
N ALA A 16 -12.24 -32.60 25.98
CA ALA A 16 -12.69 -31.32 25.45
C ALA A 16 -12.51 -31.25 23.93
N SER A 17 -13.52 -30.74 23.23
CA SER A 17 -13.50 -30.52 21.79
C SER A 17 -13.58 -29.03 21.41
N ASN A 18 -14.05 -28.16 22.31
CA ASN A 18 -14.25 -26.74 22.00
C ASN A 18 -12.92 -26.00 22.06
N LYS A 19 -12.44 -25.55 20.90
CA LYS A 19 -11.26 -24.70 20.75
C LYS A 19 -11.61 -23.24 21.04
N CYS A 20 -10.70 -22.52 21.69
CA CYS A 20 -10.82 -21.07 21.81
C CYS A 20 -10.80 -20.42 20.42
N ALA A 21 -11.92 -19.81 19.99
CA ALA A 21 -12.01 -19.19 18.67
C ALA A 21 -11.00 -18.05 18.45
N GLY A 22 -10.54 -17.41 19.53
CA GLY A 22 -9.59 -16.30 19.46
C GLY A 22 -8.16 -16.73 19.14
N CYS A 23 -7.65 -17.75 19.82
CA CYS A 23 -6.25 -18.18 19.70
C CYS A 23 -6.08 -19.51 18.95
N ARG A 24 -7.11 -19.99 18.26
CA ARG A 24 -7.03 -21.21 17.46
C ARG A 24 -6.15 -20.97 16.24
N SER A 25 -5.12 -21.80 16.10
CA SER A 25 -4.33 -21.96 14.89
C SER A 25 -4.37 -23.41 14.41
N ASP A 26 -3.70 -23.68 13.30
CA ASP A 26 -3.53 -25.04 12.77
C ASP A 26 -2.63 -25.91 13.67
N THR A 27 -1.73 -25.27 14.43
CA THR A 27 -0.72 -25.95 15.25
C THR A 27 -1.02 -25.92 16.75
N SER A 28 -1.91 -25.06 17.23
CA SER A 28 -2.19 -24.90 18.65
C SER A 28 -3.56 -24.28 18.93
N SER A 29 -4.21 -24.72 20.01
CA SER A 29 -5.37 -24.04 20.59
C SER A 29 -5.58 -24.51 22.03
N ILE A 30 -6.24 -23.68 22.83
CA ILE A 30 -6.73 -24.08 24.16
C ILE A 30 -8.10 -24.74 24.00
N TYR A 31 -8.27 -25.89 24.66
CA TYR A 31 -9.50 -26.67 24.64
C TYR A 31 -10.29 -26.52 25.94
N TYR A 32 -11.60 -26.42 25.81
CA TYR A 32 -12.53 -26.32 26.93
C TYR A 32 -13.66 -27.36 26.78
N CYS A 33 -14.08 -27.97 27.89
CA CYS A 33 -15.26 -28.85 27.86
C CYS A 33 -16.58 -28.05 27.72
N GLY A 34 -16.54 -26.73 27.92
CA GLY A 34 -17.68 -25.83 27.74
C GLY A 34 -17.38 -24.39 28.16
N LYS A 35 -18.37 -23.50 27.94
CA LYS A 35 -18.28 -22.06 28.21
C LYS A 35 -17.88 -21.73 29.65
N VAL A 36 -18.35 -22.52 30.63
CA VAL A 36 -18.04 -22.30 32.05
C VAL A 36 -16.53 -22.40 32.31
N CYS A 37 -15.87 -23.43 31.80
CA CYS A 37 -14.41 -23.57 31.93
C CYS A 37 -13.68 -22.46 31.17
N GLN A 38 -14.13 -22.09 29.97
CA GLN A 38 -13.52 -21.00 29.22
C GLN A 38 -13.58 -19.66 29.98
N VAL A 39 -14.74 -19.30 30.54
CA VAL A 39 -14.91 -18.07 31.33
C VAL A 39 -14.04 -18.10 32.59
N ARG A 40 -13.96 -19.26 33.25
CA ARG A 40 -13.13 -19.44 34.45
C ARG A 40 -11.63 -19.29 34.15
N ASP A 41 -11.18 -19.73 32.98
CA ASP A 41 -9.79 -19.58 32.53
C ASP A 41 -9.47 -18.17 32.03
N TRP A 42 -10.48 -17.41 31.60
CA TRP A 42 -10.29 -16.14 30.89
C TRP A 42 -9.34 -15.15 31.57
N PRO A 43 -9.38 -14.91 32.90
CA PRO A 43 -8.44 -13.98 33.54
C PRO A 43 -6.96 -14.37 33.33
N LYS A 44 -6.66 -15.67 33.24
CA LYS A 44 -5.31 -16.20 33.00
C LYS A 44 -5.00 -16.28 31.50
N HIS A 45 -5.98 -16.67 30.70
CA HIS A 45 -5.83 -16.88 29.26
C HIS A 45 -5.81 -15.59 28.43
N LYS A 46 -6.52 -14.53 28.86
CA LYS A 46 -6.80 -13.32 28.05
C LYS A 46 -5.56 -12.75 27.38
N LYS A 47 -4.46 -12.56 28.13
CA LYS A 47 -3.21 -12.02 27.59
C LYS A 47 -2.63 -12.92 26.50
N ALA A 48 -2.43 -14.20 26.80
CA ALA A 48 -1.94 -15.18 25.83
C ALA A 48 -2.86 -15.30 24.60
N CYS A 49 -4.18 -15.18 24.79
CA CYS A 49 -5.15 -15.17 23.71
C CYS A 49 -4.95 -13.96 22.79
N HIS A 50 -4.80 -12.76 23.35
CA HIS A 50 -4.54 -11.54 22.59
C HIS A 50 -3.19 -11.57 21.89
N ASP A 51 -2.15 -12.11 22.53
CA ASP A 51 -0.83 -12.24 21.93
C ASP A 51 -0.87 -13.18 20.71
N ALA A 52 -1.57 -14.32 20.82
CA ALA A 52 -1.80 -15.22 19.69
C ALA A 52 -2.60 -14.55 18.57
N GLN A 53 -3.69 -13.83 18.89
CA GLN A 53 -4.48 -13.07 17.90
C GLN A 53 -3.62 -12.04 17.17
N ASN A 54 -2.80 -11.29 17.90
CA ASN A 54 -1.88 -10.30 17.33
C ASN A 54 -0.87 -10.96 16.40
N LEU A 55 -0.31 -12.12 16.77
CA LEU A 55 0.64 -12.84 15.93
C LEU A 55 -0.01 -13.34 14.63
N HIS A 56 -1.23 -13.87 14.69
CA HIS A 56 -1.98 -14.30 13.51
C HIS A 56 -2.29 -13.12 12.58
N LEU A 57 -2.76 -12.01 13.16
CA LEU A 57 -3.03 -10.80 12.40
C LEU A 57 -1.74 -10.24 11.79
N GLU A 58 -0.65 -10.16 12.54
CA GLU A 58 0.64 -9.65 12.04
C GLU A 58 1.19 -10.50 10.89
N LYS A 59 1.03 -11.83 10.95
CA LYS A 59 1.34 -12.73 9.83
C LYS A 59 0.50 -12.39 8.59
N ALA A 60 -0.81 -12.21 8.75
CA ALA A 60 -1.69 -11.81 7.66
C ALA A 60 -1.28 -10.44 7.08
N LEU A 61 -1.06 -9.43 7.93
CA LEU A 61 -0.64 -8.09 7.51
C LEU A 61 0.70 -8.10 6.79
N LYS A 62 1.65 -8.94 7.21
CA LYS A 62 2.94 -9.11 6.53
C LYS A 62 2.76 -9.63 5.11
N ARG A 63 1.87 -10.61 4.94
CA ARG A 63 1.52 -11.16 3.63
C ARG A 63 0.81 -10.14 2.73
N ILE A 64 -0.11 -9.35 3.29
CA ILE A 64 -0.75 -8.23 2.58
C ILE A 64 0.31 -7.23 2.11
N ALA A 65 1.17 -6.77 3.02
CA ALA A 65 2.22 -5.80 2.70
C ALA A 65 3.16 -6.34 1.61
N GLU A 66 3.53 -7.62 1.67
CA GLU A 66 4.37 -8.26 0.65
C GLU A 66 3.72 -8.31 -0.73
N ILE A 67 2.47 -8.79 -0.82
CA ILE A 67 1.70 -8.86 -2.08
C ILE A 67 1.60 -7.47 -2.69
N VAL A 68 1.11 -6.49 -1.92
CA VAL A 68 0.84 -5.16 -2.45
C VAL A 68 2.14 -4.46 -2.85
N LYS A 69 3.21 -4.62 -2.07
CA LYS A 69 4.52 -4.05 -2.41
C LYS A 69 5.04 -4.58 -3.74
N GLN A 70 4.99 -5.88 -3.95
CA GLN A 70 5.43 -6.48 -5.22
C GLN A 70 4.52 -6.07 -6.39
N ALA A 71 3.19 -6.06 -6.19
CA ALA A 71 2.24 -5.59 -7.20
C ALA A 71 2.50 -4.13 -7.59
N CYS A 72 2.71 -3.24 -6.61
CA CYS A 72 3.09 -1.84 -6.85
C CYS A 72 4.39 -1.72 -7.62
N TYR A 73 5.39 -2.56 -7.33
CA TYR A 73 6.67 -2.55 -8.04
C TYR A 73 6.52 -2.96 -9.49
N HIS A 74 5.74 -4.01 -9.77
CA HIS A 74 5.41 -4.40 -11.14
C HIS A 74 4.66 -3.27 -11.86
N PHE A 75 3.65 -2.70 -11.21
CA PHE A 75 2.84 -1.61 -11.74
C PHE A 75 3.70 -0.39 -12.09
N ARG A 76 4.45 0.13 -11.12
CA ARG A 76 5.24 1.37 -11.27
C ARG A 76 6.35 1.23 -12.29
N LYS A 77 7.03 0.08 -12.30
CA LYS A 77 8.11 -0.19 -13.25
C LYS A 77 7.61 -0.30 -14.67
N ALA A 78 6.43 -0.88 -14.87
CA ALA A 78 5.82 -0.99 -16.19
C ALA A 78 5.25 0.37 -16.65
N THR A 79 4.58 1.09 -15.76
CA THR A 79 3.97 2.42 -16.04
C THR A 79 4.94 3.58 -15.88
N TRP A 80 6.24 3.32 -15.96
CA TRP A 80 7.25 4.34 -15.75
C TRP A 80 7.11 5.46 -16.79
N SER A 81 7.15 6.70 -16.31
CA SER A 81 6.87 7.88 -17.11
C SER A 81 7.79 9.06 -16.76
N THR A 82 8.73 8.88 -15.83
CA THR A 82 9.66 9.92 -15.41
C THR A 82 10.95 9.81 -16.23
N PRO A 83 11.35 10.83 -17.00
CA PRO A 83 12.50 10.74 -17.90
C PRO A 83 13.81 11.02 -17.14
N THR A 84 14.17 10.11 -16.24
CA THR A 84 15.40 10.22 -15.42
C THR A 84 16.63 9.85 -16.25
N MET A 85 17.55 10.81 -16.37
CA MET A 85 18.77 10.69 -17.19
C MET A 85 19.99 10.27 -16.40
N ASN A 86 20.08 10.71 -15.16
CA ASN A 86 21.18 10.40 -14.27
C ASN A 86 20.68 10.33 -12.82
N ALA A 87 21.44 9.64 -11.97
CA ALA A 87 21.22 9.59 -10.54
C ALA A 87 22.56 9.67 -9.80
N ASP A 88 22.73 10.68 -8.95
CA ASP A 88 23.87 10.74 -8.03
C ASP A 88 23.46 10.09 -6.70
N ILE A 89 24.20 9.06 -6.29
CA ILE A 89 23.91 8.27 -5.09
C ILE A 89 24.94 8.63 -4.03
N GLY A 90 24.47 9.32 -2.98
CA GLY A 90 25.25 9.58 -1.78
C GLY A 90 24.87 8.62 -0.64
N GLU A 91 25.58 8.76 0.49
CA GLU A 91 25.29 7.98 1.70
C GLU A 91 23.88 8.26 2.23
N CYS A 92 23.50 9.55 2.28
CA CYS A 92 22.21 9.99 2.82
C CYS A 92 21.30 10.68 1.79
N PHE A 93 21.64 10.62 0.50
CA PHE A 93 20.82 11.24 -0.54
C PHE A 93 20.80 10.45 -1.85
N LEU A 94 19.75 10.68 -2.64
CA LEU A 94 19.61 10.25 -4.02
C LEU A 94 19.18 11.47 -4.84
N LYS A 95 20.07 11.99 -5.69
CA LYS A 95 19.74 13.12 -6.56
C LYS A 95 19.36 12.60 -7.93
N LEU A 96 18.16 12.93 -8.40
CA LEU A 96 17.63 12.52 -9.70
C LEU A 96 17.69 13.68 -10.68
N HIS A 97 18.36 13.46 -11.81
CA HIS A 97 18.43 14.41 -12.91
C HIS A 97 17.40 14.02 -13.95
N ASN A 98 16.25 14.67 -13.90
CA ASN A 98 15.14 14.41 -14.81
C ASN A 98 15.19 15.39 -15.98
N LYS A 99 14.93 14.90 -17.20
CA LYS A 99 14.61 15.79 -18.32
C LYS A 99 13.31 16.53 -18.04
N ARG A 100 13.15 17.67 -18.72
CA ARG A 100 11.85 18.34 -18.75
C ARG A 100 10.83 17.37 -19.34
N PHE A 101 9.67 17.30 -18.72
CA PHE A 101 8.58 16.45 -19.19
C PHE A 101 8.23 16.71 -20.66
N MET A 102 8.34 17.96 -21.09
CA MET A 102 8.09 18.41 -22.47
C MET A 102 9.02 17.79 -23.51
N GLU A 103 10.20 17.30 -23.11
CA GLU A 103 11.18 16.66 -23.98
C GLU A 103 10.86 15.19 -24.26
N LYS A 104 9.85 14.62 -23.61
CA LYS A 104 9.39 13.25 -23.86
C LYS A 104 8.63 13.15 -25.18
N THR A 105 8.87 12.07 -25.91
CA THR A 105 8.17 11.71 -27.14
C THR A 105 7.02 10.73 -26.94
N SER A 106 6.99 10.02 -25.81
CA SER A 106 5.95 9.06 -25.43
C SER A 106 5.55 9.22 -23.98
N PHE A 107 4.31 8.85 -23.63
CA PHE A 107 3.83 8.94 -22.25
C PHE A 107 4.60 7.98 -21.33
N PHE A 108 4.66 6.71 -21.70
CA PHE A 108 5.50 5.71 -21.03
C PHE A 108 6.93 5.77 -21.56
N VAL A 109 7.89 5.61 -20.66
CA VAL A 109 9.31 5.51 -20.97
C VAL A 109 9.90 4.35 -20.19
N ASP A 110 10.95 3.73 -20.70
CA ASP A 110 11.58 2.62 -19.99
C ASP A 110 12.18 3.08 -18.67
N PHE A 111 12.00 2.28 -17.62
CA PHE A 111 12.69 2.49 -16.35
C PHE A 111 14.21 2.37 -16.55
N PRO A 112 15.02 3.38 -16.15
CA PRO A 112 16.45 3.41 -16.41
C PRO A 112 17.22 2.50 -15.44
N ARG A 113 17.17 1.18 -15.69
CA ARG A 113 17.74 0.15 -14.81
C ARG A 113 19.22 0.36 -14.50
N HIS A 114 19.98 0.94 -15.41
CA HIS A 114 21.41 1.21 -15.24
C HIS A 114 21.70 2.24 -14.14
N LEU A 115 20.72 3.07 -13.74
CA LEU A 115 20.86 4.03 -12.64
C LEU A 115 20.61 3.43 -11.25
N ALA A 116 20.23 2.15 -11.18
CA ALA A 116 19.81 1.49 -9.95
C ALA A 116 20.75 0.30 -9.61
N PRO A 117 21.91 0.54 -8.96
CA PRO A 117 22.89 -0.50 -8.69
C PRO A 117 22.41 -1.54 -7.68
N THR A 118 21.47 -1.19 -6.81
CA THR A 118 20.84 -2.12 -5.85
C THR A 118 19.32 -2.08 -5.96
N LYS A 119 18.67 -3.10 -5.40
CA LYS A 119 17.21 -3.13 -5.31
C LYS A 119 16.64 -2.02 -4.41
N GLU A 120 17.37 -1.58 -3.38
CA GLU A 120 16.91 -0.44 -2.58
C GLU A 120 16.96 0.86 -3.36
N ILE A 121 18.00 1.08 -4.18
CA ILE A 121 18.05 2.26 -5.07
C ILE A 121 16.97 2.17 -6.14
N GLU A 122 16.76 1.00 -6.77
CA GLU A 122 15.69 0.80 -7.75
C GLU A 122 14.33 1.23 -7.19
N ARG A 123 14.01 0.80 -5.97
CA ARG A 123 12.74 1.13 -5.29
C ARG A 123 12.65 2.59 -4.89
N ALA A 124 13.74 3.18 -4.41
CA ALA A 124 13.77 4.61 -4.08
C ALA A 124 13.53 5.48 -5.32
N ILE A 125 14.12 5.14 -6.47
CA ILE A 125 13.86 5.82 -7.75
C ILE A 125 12.39 5.64 -8.15
N LEU A 126 11.87 4.41 -8.10
CA LEU A 126 10.50 4.10 -8.51
C LEU A 126 9.44 4.94 -7.77
N PHE A 127 9.65 5.20 -6.47
CA PHE A 127 8.68 5.89 -5.63
C PHE A 127 9.11 7.28 -5.17
N ALA A 128 10.13 7.88 -5.78
CA ALA A 128 10.67 9.19 -5.40
C ALA A 128 9.62 10.29 -5.14
N THR A 129 8.53 10.30 -5.92
CA THR A 129 7.37 11.20 -5.79
C THR A 129 6.03 10.45 -5.65
N GLY A 130 6.08 9.16 -5.33
CA GLY A 130 4.98 8.21 -5.52
C GLY A 130 4.39 7.66 -4.23
N CYS A 131 4.53 8.36 -3.09
CA CYS A 131 4.12 7.81 -1.79
C CYS A 131 2.63 7.39 -1.73
N ARG A 132 1.76 8.13 -2.42
CA ARG A 132 0.31 7.86 -2.54
C ARG A 132 -0.05 6.74 -3.51
N GLU A 133 0.85 6.38 -4.41
CA GLU A 133 0.53 5.50 -5.53
C GLU A 133 0.00 4.13 -5.08
N PRO A 134 0.57 3.44 -4.07
CA PRO A 134 0.00 2.17 -3.61
C PRO A 134 -1.42 2.30 -3.06
N LEU A 135 -1.70 3.36 -2.30
CA LEU A 135 -3.04 3.62 -1.74
C LEU A 135 -4.07 3.94 -2.84
N THR A 136 -3.59 4.50 -3.95
CA THR A 136 -4.42 4.89 -5.09
C THR A 136 -4.65 3.73 -6.05
N TRP A 137 -3.56 3.14 -6.56
CA TRP A 137 -3.61 2.16 -7.66
C TRP A 137 -3.86 0.73 -7.18
N MET A 138 -3.58 0.42 -5.91
CA MET A 138 -3.83 -0.90 -5.32
C MET A 138 -4.98 -0.89 -4.31
N HIS A 139 -5.85 0.13 -4.34
CA HIS A 139 -6.99 0.26 -3.42
C HIS A 139 -7.85 -1.02 -3.38
N GLU A 140 -8.31 -1.51 -4.53
CA GLU A 140 -9.15 -2.72 -4.63
C GLU A 140 -8.39 -3.99 -4.18
N LEU A 141 -7.09 -4.08 -4.47
CA LEU A 141 -6.25 -5.19 -4.01
C LEU A 141 -6.15 -5.19 -2.48
N PHE A 142 -5.90 -4.03 -1.86
CA PHE A 142 -5.96 -3.88 -0.40
C PHE A 142 -7.33 -4.28 0.14
N ALA A 143 -8.42 -3.72 -0.40
CA ALA A 143 -9.78 -4.00 0.05
C ALA A 143 -10.10 -5.50 0.05
N ALA A 144 -9.73 -6.20 -1.03
CA ALA A 144 -9.95 -7.64 -1.16
C ALA A 144 -9.08 -8.49 -0.22
N LEU A 145 -7.84 -8.06 0.04
CA LEU A 145 -6.92 -8.73 0.97
C LEU A 145 -7.33 -8.55 2.44
N PHE A 146 -7.84 -7.37 2.80
CA PHE A 146 -8.28 -7.07 4.17
C PHE A 146 -9.67 -7.63 4.51
N LYS A 147 -10.43 -8.09 3.52
CA LYS A 147 -11.80 -8.56 3.71
C LYS A 147 -11.87 -9.67 4.76
N GLY A 148 -12.70 -9.46 5.78
CA GLY A 148 -12.94 -10.43 6.85
C GLY A 148 -11.89 -10.43 7.98
N LEU A 149 -10.89 -9.54 7.94
CA LEU A 149 -10.00 -9.31 9.07
C LEU A 149 -10.66 -8.39 10.10
N ASP A 150 -10.41 -8.65 11.39
CA ASP A 150 -10.91 -7.86 12.51
C ASP A 150 -10.08 -6.58 12.72
N VAL A 151 -10.11 -5.68 11.74
CA VAL A 151 -9.31 -4.45 11.73
C VAL A 151 -10.10 -3.21 11.31
N GLU A 152 -9.71 -2.08 11.88
CA GLU A 152 -9.99 -0.75 11.35
C GLU A 152 -8.79 -0.33 10.47
N ILE A 153 -9.07 0.31 9.33
CA ILE A 153 -8.05 0.73 8.37
C ILE A 153 -8.28 2.19 8.02
N GLU A 154 -7.21 2.97 8.00
CA GLU A 154 -7.22 4.38 7.63
C GLU A 154 -5.94 4.73 6.86
N GLU A 155 -6.04 5.73 5.99
CA GLU A 155 -4.89 6.31 5.30
C GLU A 155 -4.40 7.49 6.13
N ILE A 156 -3.10 7.57 6.40
CA ILE A 156 -2.54 8.64 7.21
C ILE A 156 -1.38 9.32 6.50
N SER A 157 -1.32 10.64 6.62
CA SER A 157 -0.17 11.44 6.22
C SER A 157 0.72 11.68 7.44
N VAL A 158 2.01 11.36 7.33
CA VAL A 158 2.99 11.54 8.41
C VAL A 158 4.11 12.47 7.98
N GLY A 159 4.57 13.32 8.91
CA GLY A 159 5.87 14.00 8.77
C GLY A 159 6.96 13.10 9.34
N LEU A 160 8.07 12.94 8.60
CA LEU A 160 9.21 12.12 9.03
C LEU A 160 10.34 13.00 9.57
N GLY A 161 10.72 12.80 10.83
CA GLY A 161 11.80 13.56 11.47
C GLY A 161 13.19 12.94 11.32
N ASN A 162 13.25 11.61 11.14
CA ASN A 162 14.50 10.87 10.99
C ASN A 162 14.41 9.92 9.79
N ILE A 163 15.23 10.17 8.77
CA ILE A 163 15.30 9.39 7.53
C ILE A 163 16.75 9.01 7.22
N HIS A 164 16.94 7.91 6.51
CA HIS A 164 18.29 7.50 6.07
C HIS A 164 18.65 8.08 4.70
N ARG A 165 17.66 8.52 3.92
CA ARG A 165 17.88 9.02 2.55
C ARG A 165 16.88 10.09 2.17
N ALA A 166 17.36 11.26 1.75
CA ALA A 166 16.54 12.24 1.05
C ALA A 166 16.62 12.03 -0.47
N VAL A 167 15.53 12.30 -1.20
CA VAL A 167 15.52 12.35 -2.67
C VAL A 167 15.46 13.81 -3.12
N ILE A 168 16.35 14.18 -4.03
CA ILE A 168 16.53 15.54 -4.53
C ILE A 168 16.23 15.54 -6.03
N PHE A 169 15.42 16.48 -6.52
CA PHE A 169 15.05 16.60 -7.93
C PHE A 169 15.75 17.79 -8.58
N ASP A 170 16.62 17.50 -9.54
CA ASP A 170 17.38 18.50 -10.28
C ASP A 170 16.61 18.98 -11.52
N SER A 171 15.37 19.44 -11.31
CA SER A 171 14.47 19.91 -12.39
C SER A 171 13.85 21.29 -12.16
N SER A 172 14.08 21.90 -10.99
CA SER A 172 13.50 23.18 -10.57
C SER A 172 14.58 24.27 -10.42
N PRO A 173 14.28 25.57 -10.60
CA PRO A 173 15.19 26.64 -10.19
C PRO A 173 15.55 26.56 -8.70
N ASP A 174 16.68 27.17 -8.34
CA ASP A 174 17.23 27.23 -6.98
C ASP A 174 16.20 27.81 -5.97
N PRO A 175 15.84 27.12 -4.86
CA PRO A 175 16.42 25.86 -4.35
C PRO A 175 15.82 24.58 -4.97
N PRO A 176 16.60 23.48 -5.02
CA PRO A 176 16.13 22.20 -5.55
C PRO A 176 14.95 21.64 -4.75
N GLU A 177 14.03 20.98 -5.45
CA GLU A 177 12.91 20.28 -4.82
C GLU A 177 13.41 19.02 -4.11
N MET A 178 12.92 18.76 -2.90
CA MET A 178 13.32 17.62 -2.08
C MET A 178 12.10 16.98 -1.43
N ASN A 179 12.12 15.66 -1.26
CA ASN A 179 11.03 14.94 -0.58
C ASN A 179 11.09 15.00 0.97
N TRP A 180 11.98 15.83 1.54
CA TRP A 180 12.21 16.01 2.98
C TRP A 180 12.92 17.36 3.22
N PRO A 181 12.72 18.08 4.36
CA PRO A 181 11.92 17.74 5.55
C PRO A 181 10.43 18.08 5.48
N ASN A 182 10.03 18.87 4.48
CA ASN A 182 8.71 19.51 4.47
C ASN A 182 7.65 18.77 3.63
N CYS A 183 7.88 17.48 3.34
CA CYS A 183 6.91 16.66 2.61
C CYS A 183 6.26 15.66 3.56
N PHE A 184 4.97 15.42 3.33
CA PHE A 184 4.23 14.38 4.01
C PHE A 184 4.36 13.04 3.27
N HIS A 185 4.41 11.97 4.05
CA HIS A 185 4.45 10.60 3.57
C HIS A 185 3.11 9.93 3.84
N ASP A 186 2.49 9.36 2.81
CA ASP A 186 1.20 8.69 2.95
C ASP A 186 1.38 7.18 3.14
N ILE A 187 0.83 6.66 4.23
CA ILE A 187 0.92 5.25 4.64
C ILE A 187 -0.45 4.73 5.08
N LEU A 188 -0.58 3.40 5.18
CA LEU A 188 -1.79 2.77 5.67
C LEU A 188 -1.64 2.40 7.16
N ARG A 189 -2.50 2.92 8.03
CA ARG A 189 -2.55 2.50 9.44
C ARG A 189 -3.65 1.45 9.63
N VAL A 190 -3.30 0.40 10.35
CA VAL A 190 -4.18 -0.74 10.64
C VAL A 190 -4.28 -0.92 12.15
N LYS A 191 -5.49 -1.04 12.67
CA LYS A 191 -5.74 -1.22 14.10
C LYS A 191 -6.61 -2.44 14.36
N SER A 192 -6.17 -3.35 15.22
CA SER A 192 -7.00 -4.49 15.64
C SER A 192 -8.25 -4.00 16.36
N THR A 193 -9.42 -4.46 15.95
CA THR A 193 -10.67 -4.17 16.67
C THR A 193 -10.75 -4.94 18.00
N LYS A 194 -10.03 -6.07 18.10
CA LYS A 194 -9.99 -6.95 19.28
C LYS A 194 -8.99 -6.49 20.35
N THR A 195 -7.76 -6.18 19.95
CA THR A 195 -6.66 -5.89 20.89
C THR A 195 -6.26 -4.43 20.93
N ARG A 196 -6.74 -3.62 19.97
CA ARG A 196 -6.34 -2.22 19.76
C ARG A 196 -4.86 -2.01 19.41
N LYS A 197 -4.08 -3.09 19.22
CA LYS A 197 -2.71 -3.01 18.68
C LYS A 197 -2.76 -2.39 17.29
N GLN A 198 -1.75 -1.57 16.98
CA GLN A 198 -1.65 -0.81 15.74
C GLN A 198 -0.40 -1.18 14.96
N TRP A 199 -0.55 -1.22 13.65
CA TRP A 199 0.51 -1.42 12.68
C TRP A 199 0.42 -0.35 11.59
N VAL A 200 1.51 -0.17 10.87
CA VAL A 200 1.53 0.57 9.61
C VAL A 200 2.08 -0.28 8.50
N ILE A 201 1.47 -0.15 7.33
CA ILE A 201 1.96 -0.69 6.07
C ILE A 201 2.54 0.48 5.26
N ASP A 202 3.86 0.47 5.11
CA ASP A 202 4.63 1.47 4.39
C ASP A 202 5.25 0.83 3.14
N ILE A 203 4.52 0.93 2.02
CA ILE A 203 4.93 0.29 0.76
C ILE A 203 6.08 1.07 0.08
N THR A 204 6.15 2.38 0.31
CA THR A 204 7.05 3.31 -0.39
C THR A 204 8.17 3.85 0.48
N GLY A 205 8.32 3.36 1.71
CA GLY A 205 9.33 3.78 2.67
C GLY A 205 10.77 3.73 2.15
N GLU A 206 11.09 2.90 1.15
CA GLU A 206 12.40 2.89 0.51
C GLU A 206 12.82 4.22 -0.10
N GLN A 207 11.88 5.12 -0.44
CA GLN A 207 12.19 6.49 -0.85
C GLN A 207 12.97 7.26 0.23
N TYR A 208 12.81 6.86 1.50
CA TYR A 208 13.46 7.44 2.68
C TYR A 208 14.55 6.52 3.29
N GLY A 209 14.84 5.40 2.63
CA GLY A 209 15.70 4.35 3.19
C GLY A 209 15.06 3.53 4.32
N ILE A 210 13.72 3.46 4.35
CA ILE A 210 12.94 2.62 5.27
C ILE A 210 12.59 1.32 4.55
N SER A 211 13.30 0.22 4.87
CA SER A 211 13.20 -1.04 4.10
C SER A 211 12.00 -1.92 4.46
N GLY A 212 11.53 -1.84 5.70
CA GLY A 212 10.40 -2.64 6.20
C GLY A 212 9.06 -2.16 5.64
N ALA A 213 8.23 -3.09 5.15
CA ALA A 213 6.90 -2.79 4.63
C ALA A 213 5.79 -2.83 5.70
N LEU A 214 6.04 -3.48 6.84
CA LEU A 214 5.11 -3.59 7.96
C LEU A 214 5.86 -3.25 9.24
N TRP A 215 5.26 -2.40 10.06
CA TRP A 215 5.80 -2.01 11.36
C TRP A 215 4.70 -2.01 12.41
N VAL A 216 5.07 -2.25 13.67
CA VAL A 216 4.23 -1.83 14.79
C VAL A 216 4.28 -0.30 14.85
N TRP A 217 3.11 0.35 15.01
CA TRP A 217 3.02 1.81 14.90
C TRP A 217 3.97 2.55 15.85
N VAL A 218 4.02 2.14 17.12
CA VAL A 218 4.89 2.76 18.14
C VAL A 218 6.39 2.64 17.77
N ASP A 219 6.78 1.53 17.16
CA ASP A 219 8.16 1.32 16.72
C ASP A 219 8.50 2.19 15.51
N TYR A 220 7.55 2.35 14.58
CA TYR A 220 7.68 3.25 13.43
C TYR A 220 7.80 4.72 13.85
N GLU A 221 6.91 5.19 14.74
CA GLU A 221 6.95 6.55 15.31
C GLU A 221 8.30 6.84 15.95
N LYS A 222 8.80 5.89 16.77
CA LYS A 222 10.07 6.05 17.47
C LYS A 222 11.26 6.04 16.50
N ALA A 223 11.33 5.09 15.57
CA ALA A 223 12.47 4.91 14.68
C ALA A 223 12.63 6.09 13.69
N HIS A 224 11.51 6.61 13.19
CA HIS A 224 11.50 7.62 12.12
C HIS A 224 11.07 9.02 12.60
N MET A 225 10.88 9.18 13.92
CA MET A 225 10.28 10.37 14.52
C MET A 225 9.01 10.79 13.79
N ALA A 226 8.21 9.80 13.38
CA ALA A 226 7.03 10.02 12.55
C ALA A 226 5.93 10.69 13.38
N LYS A 227 5.33 11.74 12.83
CA LYS A 227 4.21 12.46 13.45
C LYS A 227 3.01 12.40 12.52
N GLY A 228 1.89 11.88 13.01
CA GLY A 228 0.62 11.90 12.27
C GLY A 228 0.14 13.34 12.07
N VAL A 229 -0.05 13.73 10.82
CA VAL A 229 -0.48 15.08 10.42
C VAL A 229 -1.95 15.07 10.02
N ALA A 230 -2.36 14.07 9.23
CA ALA A 230 -3.73 13.91 8.77
C ALA A 230 -4.16 12.43 8.83
N ARG A 231 -5.46 12.22 8.98
CA ARG A 231 -6.09 10.90 8.98
C ARG A 231 -7.29 10.95 8.05
N HIS A 232 -7.37 9.96 7.17
CA HIS A 232 -8.39 9.87 6.14
C HIS A 232 -9.00 8.47 6.14
N PRO A 233 -10.28 8.34 5.75
CA PRO A 233 -10.86 7.02 5.56
C PRO A 233 -10.11 6.25 4.48
N PHE A 234 -10.12 4.92 4.58
CA PHE A 234 -9.58 4.06 3.52
C PHE A 234 -10.31 4.29 2.20
N GLY A 235 -9.56 4.49 1.11
CA GLY A 235 -10.06 4.92 -0.20
C GLY A 235 -9.95 6.41 -0.49
N TRP A 236 -9.44 7.20 0.45
CA TRP A 236 -9.23 8.64 0.26
C TRP A 236 -8.36 8.96 -0.94
N ASN A 237 -7.16 8.38 -1.02
CA ASN A 237 -6.23 8.65 -2.12
C ASN A 237 -6.80 8.22 -3.48
N ARG A 238 -7.56 7.11 -3.52
CA ARG A 238 -8.28 6.67 -4.74
C ARG A 238 -9.33 7.70 -5.16
N ALA A 239 -10.15 8.17 -4.23
CA ALA A 239 -11.17 9.18 -4.52
C ALA A 239 -10.55 10.52 -4.97
N LEU A 240 -9.42 10.90 -4.35
CA LEU A 240 -8.66 12.09 -4.71
C LEU A 240 -8.15 12.00 -6.15
N ALA A 241 -7.56 10.86 -6.55
CA ALA A 241 -7.14 10.65 -7.94
C ALA A 241 -8.32 10.73 -8.93
N SER A 242 -9.48 10.19 -8.59
CA SER A 242 -10.69 10.24 -9.43
C SER A 242 -11.26 11.64 -9.64
N VAL A 243 -10.98 12.60 -8.75
CA VAL A 243 -11.31 14.02 -9.02
C VAL A 243 -10.22 14.70 -9.84
N GLY A 244 -8.94 14.39 -9.60
CA GLY A 244 -7.82 15.00 -10.30
C GLY A 244 -7.66 14.56 -11.76
N GLU A 245 -8.07 13.33 -12.11
CA GLU A 245 -7.99 12.82 -13.50
C GLU A 245 -8.83 13.60 -14.51
N LYS A 246 -9.75 14.45 -14.03
CA LYS A 246 -10.61 15.31 -14.86
C LYS A 246 -9.93 16.64 -15.20
N ALA A 247 -8.85 16.99 -14.51
CA ALA A 247 -8.11 18.21 -14.77
C ALA A 247 -7.37 18.11 -16.13
N PRO A 248 -7.20 19.23 -16.84
CA PRO A 248 -6.38 19.27 -18.03
C PRO A 248 -4.88 19.19 -17.70
N GLY A 249 -4.06 19.01 -18.73
CA GLY A 249 -2.62 19.02 -18.59
C GLY A 249 -2.03 17.69 -18.16
N ASN A 250 -0.73 17.72 -17.83
CA ASN A 250 0.07 16.50 -17.71
C ASN A 250 -0.28 15.70 -16.46
N LEU A 251 -0.51 16.37 -15.33
CA LEU A 251 -0.83 15.70 -14.07
C LEU A 251 -2.22 15.03 -14.11
N GLY A 252 -3.22 15.70 -14.69
CA GLY A 252 -4.55 15.13 -14.89
C GLY A 252 -4.52 13.91 -15.81
N LEU A 253 -3.78 13.98 -16.94
CA LEU A 253 -3.57 12.83 -17.81
C LEU A 253 -2.86 11.67 -17.10
N TRP A 254 -1.85 11.97 -16.26
CA TRP A 254 -1.14 10.95 -15.50
C TRP A 254 -2.06 10.20 -14.52
N LEU A 255 -2.88 10.94 -13.77
CA LEU A 255 -3.89 10.34 -12.89
C LEU A 255 -4.88 9.48 -13.66
N LYS A 256 -5.38 9.98 -14.80
CA LYS A 256 -6.32 9.25 -15.66
C LYS A 256 -5.74 7.93 -16.15
N ILE A 257 -4.53 7.94 -16.70
CA ILE A 257 -3.87 6.73 -17.19
C ILE A 257 -3.58 5.76 -16.03
N GLY A 258 -3.18 6.28 -14.86
CA GLY A 258 -3.01 5.49 -13.64
C GLY A 258 -4.30 4.77 -13.21
N CYS A 259 -5.44 5.47 -13.19
CA CYS A 259 -6.76 4.88 -12.93
C CYS A 259 -7.11 3.79 -13.94
N MET A 260 -6.95 4.06 -15.24
CA MET A 260 -7.23 3.09 -16.31
C MET A 260 -6.38 1.82 -16.17
N ALA A 261 -5.08 1.98 -15.91
CA ALA A 261 -4.17 0.87 -15.69
C ALA A 261 -4.53 0.06 -14.44
N SER A 262 -4.88 0.74 -13.34
CA SER A 262 -5.35 0.11 -12.10
C SER A 262 -6.62 -0.69 -12.34
N ASP A 263 -7.60 -0.14 -13.06
CA ASP A 263 -8.86 -0.81 -13.36
C ASP A 263 -8.66 -2.05 -14.24
N HIS A 264 -7.73 -1.98 -15.20
CA HIS A 264 -7.34 -3.13 -16.02
C HIS A 264 -6.72 -4.26 -15.17
N VAL A 265 -5.82 -3.92 -14.23
CA VAL A 265 -5.26 -4.87 -13.27
C VAL A 265 -6.35 -5.46 -12.37
N ASN A 266 -7.27 -4.64 -11.87
CA ASN A 266 -8.38 -5.08 -11.01
C ASN A 266 -9.30 -6.07 -11.75
N ALA A 267 -9.57 -5.84 -13.03
CA ALA A 267 -10.32 -6.79 -13.85
C ALA A 267 -9.59 -8.14 -13.97
N ALA A 268 -8.27 -8.11 -14.20
CA ALA A 268 -7.46 -9.34 -14.27
C ALA A 268 -7.42 -10.10 -12.93
N ILE A 269 -7.34 -9.39 -11.80
CA ILE A 269 -7.41 -9.98 -10.46
C ILE A 269 -8.78 -10.65 -10.23
N LYS A 270 -9.88 -10.01 -10.65
CA LYS A 270 -11.23 -10.62 -10.55
C LYS A 270 -11.31 -11.91 -11.35
N THR A 271 -10.78 -11.93 -12.57
CA THR A 271 -10.68 -13.15 -13.38
C THR A 271 -9.83 -14.23 -12.70
N TRP A 272 -8.70 -13.85 -12.11
CA TRP A 272 -7.84 -14.77 -11.36
C TRP A 272 -8.57 -15.41 -10.17
N ILE A 273 -9.29 -14.61 -9.38
CA ILE A 273 -10.09 -15.08 -8.23
C ILE A 273 -11.13 -16.10 -8.69
N SER A 274 -11.87 -15.81 -9.78
CA SER A 274 -12.87 -16.71 -10.32
C SER A 274 -12.28 -18.01 -10.85
N HIS A 275 -11.14 -17.93 -11.57
CA HIS A 275 -10.48 -19.11 -12.16
C HIS A 275 -9.89 -20.06 -11.12
N HIS A 276 -9.33 -19.52 -10.03
CA HIS A 276 -8.71 -20.32 -8.97
C HIS A 276 -9.67 -20.67 -7.83
N GLU A 277 -10.92 -20.19 -7.88
CA GLU A 277 -11.91 -20.32 -6.81
C GLU A 277 -11.37 -19.91 -5.42
N LEU A 278 -10.44 -18.93 -5.40
CA LEU A 278 -9.67 -18.54 -4.23
C LEU A 278 -9.80 -17.03 -3.99
N SER A 279 -10.48 -16.66 -2.91
CA SER A 279 -10.52 -15.26 -2.48
C SER A 279 -9.15 -14.79 -1.97
N LEU A 280 -8.83 -13.51 -2.15
CA LEU A 280 -7.59 -12.91 -1.66
C LEU A 280 -7.49 -12.93 -0.11
N ALA A 281 -8.61 -12.78 0.59
CA ALA A 281 -8.68 -12.97 2.04
C ALA A 281 -8.31 -14.40 2.45
N LYS A 282 -8.69 -15.42 1.66
CA LYS A 282 -8.31 -16.81 1.94
C LYS A 282 -6.84 -17.05 1.62
N LEU A 283 -6.33 -16.49 0.52
CA LEU A 283 -4.93 -16.58 0.09
C LEU A 283 -3.95 -16.25 1.23
N ILE A 284 -4.17 -15.14 1.94
CA ILE A 284 -3.27 -14.71 3.03
C ILE A 284 -3.32 -15.61 4.28
N THR A 285 -4.27 -16.54 4.35
CA THR A 285 -4.41 -17.52 5.45
C THR A 285 -3.96 -18.93 5.09
N LEU A 286 -3.50 -19.17 3.86
CA LEU A 286 -2.98 -20.47 3.45
C LEU A 286 -1.74 -20.86 4.28
N ASP A 287 -1.34 -22.12 4.22
CA ASP A 287 -0.01 -22.53 4.70
C ASP A 287 1.10 -21.83 3.89
N GLU A 288 2.38 -22.06 4.22
CA GLU A 288 3.46 -21.34 3.55
C GLU A 288 3.62 -21.70 2.07
N GLU A 289 3.40 -22.96 1.72
CA GLU A 289 3.52 -23.45 0.34
C GLU A 289 2.38 -22.90 -0.53
N GLY A 290 1.13 -23.11 -0.10
CA GLY A 290 -0.04 -22.60 -0.81
C GLY A 290 -0.07 -21.08 -0.88
N TYR A 291 0.39 -20.37 0.17
CA TYR A 291 0.57 -18.92 0.12
C TYR A 291 1.57 -18.51 -0.96
N LYS A 292 2.74 -19.15 -1.00
CA LYS A 292 3.79 -18.81 -1.96
C LYS A 292 3.33 -19.03 -3.40
N GLU A 293 2.77 -20.21 -3.70
CA GLU A 293 2.29 -20.55 -5.03
C GLU A 293 1.17 -19.62 -5.51
N SER A 294 0.17 -19.38 -4.64
CA SER A 294 -0.96 -18.51 -4.97
C SER A 294 -0.52 -17.04 -5.13
N LYS A 295 0.40 -16.57 -4.28
CA LYS A 295 0.98 -15.22 -4.39
C LYS A 295 1.72 -15.07 -5.72
N ASP A 296 2.58 -16.02 -6.07
CA ASP A 296 3.40 -15.93 -7.29
C ASP A 296 2.52 -15.97 -8.54
N SER A 297 1.48 -16.82 -8.54
CA SER A 297 0.45 -16.85 -9.59
C SER A 297 -0.30 -15.51 -9.72
N LEU A 298 -0.77 -14.95 -8.60
CA LEU A 298 -1.46 -13.64 -8.58
C LEU A 298 -0.55 -12.52 -9.10
N LEU A 299 0.69 -12.43 -8.62
CA LEU A 299 1.64 -11.38 -9.02
C LEU A 299 2.02 -11.49 -10.49
N LYS A 300 2.12 -12.72 -11.03
CA LYS A 300 2.29 -12.94 -12.46
C LYS A 300 1.10 -12.37 -13.24
N THR A 301 -0.14 -12.64 -12.81
CA THR A 301 -1.34 -12.07 -13.45
C THR A 301 -1.35 -10.54 -13.41
N VAL A 302 -1.00 -9.93 -12.28
CA VAL A 302 -0.88 -8.46 -12.16
C VAL A 302 0.14 -7.91 -13.15
N ASN A 303 1.33 -8.51 -13.21
CA ASN A 303 2.41 -8.08 -14.11
C ASN A 303 2.06 -8.27 -15.60
N ASP A 304 1.39 -9.37 -15.95
CA ASP A 304 0.98 -9.63 -17.33
C ASP A 304 -0.14 -8.67 -17.77
N ALA A 305 -1.10 -8.39 -16.88
CA ALA A 305 -2.17 -7.43 -17.14
C ALA A 305 -1.62 -6.02 -17.39
N ILE A 306 -0.71 -5.53 -16.55
CA ILE A 306 -0.15 -4.18 -16.73
C ILE A 306 0.67 -4.07 -18.03
N ARG A 307 1.43 -5.11 -18.39
CA ARG A 307 2.17 -5.14 -19.65
C ARG A 307 1.25 -5.15 -20.86
N SER A 308 0.17 -5.94 -20.79
CA SER A 308 -0.87 -5.97 -21.83
C SER A 308 -1.49 -4.59 -22.02
N PHE A 309 -1.86 -3.92 -20.92
CA PHE A 309 -2.38 -2.56 -20.96
C PHE A 309 -1.42 -1.59 -21.66
N ILE A 310 -0.15 -1.57 -21.30
CA ILE A 310 0.84 -0.66 -21.92
C ILE A 310 1.04 -0.97 -23.39
N THR A 311 1.07 -2.26 -23.76
CA THR A 311 1.25 -2.68 -25.16
C THR A 311 0.06 -2.26 -26.02
N ALA A 312 -1.15 -2.33 -25.46
CA ALA A 312 -2.39 -1.98 -26.15
C ALA A 312 -2.66 -0.46 -26.20
N ASN A 313 -2.01 0.36 -25.36
CA ASN A 313 -2.33 1.77 -25.19
C ASN A 313 -1.08 2.66 -25.27
N ARG A 314 -0.97 3.45 -26.35
CA ARG A 314 0.16 4.37 -26.57
C ARG A 314 -0.05 5.76 -25.96
N PHE A 315 -1.29 6.24 -25.91
CA PHE A 315 -1.67 7.58 -25.43
C PHE A 315 -0.99 8.77 -26.14
N ASP A 316 -0.42 8.57 -27.33
CA ASP A 316 0.37 9.61 -28.01
C ASP A 316 -0.45 10.88 -28.29
N THR A 317 -1.72 10.73 -28.70
CA THR A 317 -2.62 11.86 -28.99
C THR A 317 -2.98 12.62 -27.73
N GLU A 318 -3.40 11.93 -26.67
CA GLU A 318 -3.75 12.53 -25.39
C GLU A 318 -2.54 13.19 -24.74
N PHE A 319 -1.37 12.56 -24.89
CA PHE A 319 -0.11 13.08 -24.40
C PHE A 319 0.30 14.37 -25.10
N GLN A 320 0.18 14.41 -26.43
CA GLN A 320 0.47 15.63 -27.18
C GLN A 320 -0.51 16.75 -26.81
N ALA A 321 -1.80 16.44 -26.66
CA ALA A 321 -2.80 17.42 -26.23
C ALA A 321 -2.50 17.98 -24.82
N ALA A 322 -2.06 17.13 -23.88
CA ALA A 322 -1.66 17.57 -22.55
C ALA A 322 -0.40 18.46 -22.58
N LYS A 323 0.58 18.13 -23.43
CA LYS A 323 1.77 18.96 -23.67
C LYS A 323 1.40 20.32 -24.25
N ASP A 324 0.54 20.36 -25.27
CA ASP A 324 0.09 21.60 -25.89
C ASP A 324 -0.68 22.48 -24.89
N TYR A 325 -1.46 21.86 -24.00
CA TYR A 325 -2.11 22.55 -22.90
C TYR A 325 -1.09 23.19 -21.94
N GLU A 326 -0.06 22.47 -21.49
CA GLU A 326 0.95 23.05 -20.60
C GLU A 326 1.77 24.18 -21.26
N LEU A 327 2.04 24.09 -22.57
CA LEU A 327 2.73 25.14 -23.31
C LEU A 327 1.91 26.43 -23.37
N THR A 328 0.60 26.30 -23.57
CA THR A 328 -0.31 27.44 -23.68
C THR A 328 -0.80 27.94 -22.32
N ASN A 329 -0.72 27.10 -21.28
CA ASN A 329 -1.21 27.40 -19.94
C ASN A 329 -0.23 26.97 -18.82
N PRO A 330 1.00 27.53 -18.77
CA PRO A 330 2.01 27.08 -17.82
C PRO A 330 1.51 27.05 -16.37
N GLY A 331 1.56 25.88 -15.74
CA GLY A 331 1.17 25.66 -14.34
C GLY A 331 -0.34 25.77 -14.06
N LYS A 332 -1.20 25.91 -15.08
CA LYS A 332 -2.65 25.83 -14.85
C LYS A 332 -3.14 24.40 -14.67
N GLY A 333 -2.48 23.40 -15.27
CA GLY A 333 -2.82 21.98 -15.08
C GLY A 333 -2.65 21.57 -13.61
N ASP A 334 -1.46 21.81 -13.07
CA ASP A 334 -1.14 21.50 -11.67
C ASP A 334 -2.03 22.26 -10.68
N ARG A 335 -2.34 23.54 -10.97
CA ARG A 335 -3.30 24.31 -10.17
C ARG A 335 -4.71 23.72 -10.23
N ALA A 336 -5.20 23.32 -11.40
CA ALA A 336 -6.52 22.72 -11.54
C ALA A 336 -6.63 21.40 -10.75
N VAL A 337 -5.59 20.56 -10.76
CA VAL A 337 -5.53 19.35 -9.92
C VAL A 337 -5.54 19.72 -8.43
N SER A 338 -4.71 20.69 -8.03
CA SER A 338 -4.63 21.15 -6.64
C SER A 338 -5.95 21.72 -6.12
N GLU A 339 -6.63 22.51 -6.95
CA GLU A 339 -7.96 23.07 -6.67
C GLU A 339 -9.01 21.97 -6.56
N ALA A 340 -8.99 20.97 -7.46
CA ALA A 340 -9.89 19.81 -7.39
C ALA A 340 -9.67 19.00 -6.10
N PHE A 341 -8.41 18.83 -5.69
CA PHE A 341 -8.05 18.16 -4.43
C PHE A 341 -8.53 18.95 -3.22
N GLN A 342 -8.33 20.27 -3.21
CA GLN A 342 -8.79 21.13 -2.13
C GLN A 342 -10.32 21.15 -2.03
N ALA A 343 -11.03 21.24 -3.17
CA ALA A 343 -12.48 21.23 -3.21
C ALA A 343 -13.04 19.89 -2.69
N PHE A 344 -12.43 18.77 -3.08
CA PHE A 344 -12.78 17.45 -2.56
C PHE A 344 -12.55 17.38 -1.04
N ALA A 345 -11.42 17.88 -0.56
CA ALA A 345 -11.09 17.88 0.86
C ALA A 345 -12.06 18.74 1.70
N ASN A 346 -12.38 19.94 1.22
CA ASN A 346 -13.33 20.84 1.87
C ASN A 346 -14.72 20.19 1.97
N LYS A 347 -15.21 19.62 0.86
CA LYS A 347 -16.51 18.93 0.83
C LYS A 347 -16.55 17.75 1.81
N PHE A 348 -15.49 16.96 1.86
CA PHE A 348 -15.42 15.83 2.79
C PHE A 348 -15.47 16.29 4.25
N LEU A 349 -14.78 17.39 4.58
CA LEU A 349 -14.82 17.97 5.92
C LEU A 349 -16.26 18.41 6.26
N GLU A 350 -16.93 19.14 5.37
CA GLU A 350 -18.32 19.56 5.54
C GLU A 350 -19.25 18.35 5.79
N ASP A 351 -19.17 17.32 4.97
CA ASP A 351 -19.97 16.10 5.11
C ASP A 351 -19.70 15.39 6.46
N SER A 352 -18.44 15.36 6.92
CA SER A 352 -18.06 14.73 8.19
C SER A 352 -18.59 15.44 9.44
N TYR A 353 -18.86 16.75 9.37
CA TYR A 353 -19.44 17.53 10.48
C TYR A 353 -20.97 17.46 10.55
N THR A 354 -21.64 16.90 9.54
CA THR A 354 -23.11 16.84 9.48
C THR A 354 -23.72 15.54 10.02
N VAL A 355 -22.91 14.60 10.50
CA VAL A 355 -23.41 13.39 11.18
C VAL A 355 -23.82 13.77 12.61
N PRO A 356 -25.13 13.71 12.98
CA PRO A 356 -25.56 14.02 14.34
C PRO A 356 -24.96 13.01 15.33
N ASN A 357 -24.46 13.53 16.45
CA ASN A 357 -23.97 12.74 17.60
C ASN A 357 -25.02 11.76 18.15
#